data_AF-A0A432HZZ1-F1
#
_entry.id   AF-A0A432HZZ1-F1
#
_cell.length_a   1.000
_cell.length_b   1.000
_cell.length_c   1.000
_cell.angle_alpha   90.00
_cell.angle_beta   90.00
_cell.angle_gamma   90.00
#
_symmetry.space_group_name_H-M   'P 1'
#
loop_
_entity.id
_entity.type
_entity.pdbx_description
1 polymer ?
#
loop_
_entity_poly.entity_id
_entity_poly.type
_entity_poly.pdbx_seq_one_letter_code
_entity_poly.pdbx_strand_id
1 'polypeptide(L)'
;AVTGAERLEDEILLVDNHFEQFEENLERTANDISNDPILLAAVRDSNLMGVKSILHSFNIALGLQHLEVFDENGVSFSHEHQSEGAMEMRSEHGMAPIAAANIEITKLTQILGGWFLVSVRPLKQDGELIGSLAVGS
;
A
#
# COMPACT_ATOMS: atom_id res chain seq x y z
N ALA A 1 18.25 -40.69 5.16
CA ALA A 1 18.16 -39.77 6.31
C ALA A 1 18.22 -38.38 5.71
N VAL A 2 17.17 -37.57 5.88
CA VAL A 2 17.18 -36.19 5.38
C VAL A 2 18.18 -35.41 6.23
N THR A 3 19.14 -34.76 5.58
CA THR A 3 20.19 -33.98 6.23
C THR A 3 19.63 -32.62 6.66
N GLY A 4 20.29 -31.96 7.63
CA GLY A 4 19.89 -30.62 8.05
C GLY A 4 19.95 -29.56 6.94
N ALA A 5 20.75 -29.80 5.90
CA ALA A 5 20.84 -28.93 4.73
C ALA A 5 19.61 -29.05 3.82
N GLU A 6 19.16 -30.27 3.53
CA GLU A 6 17.95 -30.52 2.72
C GLU A 6 16.70 -29.94 3.39
N ARG A 7 16.59 -30.03 4.73
CA ARG A 7 15.49 -29.40 5.47
C ARG A 7 15.51 -27.88 5.41
N LEU A 8 16.70 -27.27 5.43
CA LEU A 8 16.84 -25.81 5.34
C LEU A 8 16.47 -25.30 3.94
N GLU A 9 16.83 -26.03 2.89
CA GLU A 9 16.44 -25.70 1.51
C GLU A 9 14.91 -25.77 1.33
N ASP A 10 14.26 -26.80 1.86
CA ASP A 10 12.80 -26.91 1.85
C ASP A 10 12.13 -25.76 2.64
N GLU A 11 12.69 -25.38 3.79
CA GLU A 11 12.18 -24.26 4.60
C GLU A 11 12.32 -22.92 3.87
N ILE A 12 13.43 -22.68 3.16
CA ILE A 12 13.62 -21.46 2.35
C ILE A 12 12.58 -21.39 1.24
N LEU A 13 12.36 -22.48 0.49
CA LEU A 13 11.37 -22.53 -0.58
C LEU A 13 9.95 -22.26 -0.09
N LEU A 14 9.61 -22.73 1.12
CA LEU A 14 8.33 -22.45 1.74
C LEU A 14 8.18 -20.98 2.12
N VAL A 15 9.23 -20.36 2.67
CA VAL A 15 9.24 -18.93 3.02
C VAL A 15 9.09 -18.08 1.76
N ASP A 16 9.82 -18.39 0.69
CA ASP A 16 9.76 -17.66 -0.57
C ASP A 16 8.36 -17.72 -1.18
N ASN A 17 7.75 -18.92 -1.24
CA ASN A 17 6.38 -19.09 -1.74
C ASN A 17 5.35 -18.33 -0.86
N HIS A 18 5.52 -18.34 0.46
CA HIS A 18 4.67 -17.54 1.34
C HIS A 18 4.83 -16.04 1.11
N PHE A 19 6.05 -15.57 0.83
CA PHE A 19 6.30 -14.17 0.54
C PHE A 19 5.71 -13.75 -0.81
N GLU A 20 5.85 -14.58 -1.85
CA GLU A 20 5.22 -14.35 -3.17
C GLU A 20 3.69 -14.25 -3.04
N GLN A 21 3.06 -15.19 -2.33
CA GLN A 21 1.61 -15.15 -2.09
C GLN A 21 1.18 -13.92 -1.30
N PHE A 22 2.00 -13.49 -0.35
CA PHE A 22 1.74 -12.28 0.44
C PHE A 22 1.81 -11.03 -0.45
N GLU A 23 2.83 -10.93 -1.31
CA GLU A 23 2.98 -9.86 -2.29
C GLU A 23 1.77 -9.82 -3.24
N GLU A 24 1.42 -10.93 -3.89
CA GLU A 24 0.27 -11.04 -4.79
C GLU A 24 -1.05 -10.61 -4.13
N ASN A 25 -1.25 -10.97 -2.86
CA ASN A 25 -2.43 -10.56 -2.11
C ASN A 25 -2.46 -9.06 -1.83
N LEU A 26 -1.31 -8.47 -1.49
CA LEU A 26 -1.19 -7.03 -1.29
C LEU A 26 -1.43 -6.28 -2.62
N GLU A 27 -0.85 -6.76 -3.71
CA GLU A 27 -1.03 -6.20 -5.05
C GLU A 27 -2.49 -6.21 -5.49
N ARG A 28 -3.16 -7.35 -5.32
CA ARG A 28 -4.59 -7.50 -5.62
C ARG A 28 -5.43 -6.56 -4.77
N THR A 29 -5.13 -6.46 -3.48
CA THR A 29 -5.82 -5.56 -2.56
C THR A 29 -5.65 -4.09 -2.99
N ALA A 30 -4.43 -3.69 -3.33
CA ALA A 30 -4.16 -2.34 -3.81
C ALA A 30 -4.88 -2.05 -5.14
N ASN A 31 -4.92 -3.02 -6.05
CA ASN A 31 -5.69 -2.92 -7.30
C ASN A 31 -7.18 -2.74 -7.04
N ASP A 32 -7.77 -3.58 -6.17
CA ASP A 32 -9.20 -3.54 -5.85
C ASP A 32 -9.59 -2.18 -5.25
N ILE A 33 -8.80 -1.66 -4.30
CA ILE A 33 -9.05 -0.35 -3.68
C ILE A 33 -8.85 0.79 -4.70
N SER A 34 -7.79 0.74 -5.52
CA SER A 34 -7.48 1.81 -6.48
C SER A 34 -8.53 1.97 -7.58
N ASN A 35 -9.32 0.93 -7.84
CA ASN A 35 -10.42 0.93 -8.80
C ASN A 35 -11.78 1.16 -8.14
N ASP A 36 -11.85 1.42 -6.83
CA ASP A 36 -13.11 1.69 -6.15
C ASP A 36 -13.71 3.02 -6.64
N PRO A 37 -14.91 3.00 -7.25
CA PRO A 37 -15.48 4.19 -7.86
C PRO A 37 -15.85 5.27 -6.84
N ILE A 38 -16.12 4.90 -5.59
CA ILE A 38 -16.46 5.85 -4.52
C ILE A 38 -15.20 6.57 -4.06
N LEU A 39 -14.09 5.84 -3.91
CA LEU A 39 -12.79 6.40 -3.62
C LEU A 39 -12.34 7.37 -4.72
N LEU A 40 -12.41 6.94 -5.99
CA LEU A 40 -12.02 7.77 -7.12
C LEU A 40 -12.80 9.08 -7.18
N ALA A 41 -14.12 9.02 -7.01
CA ALA A 41 -14.96 10.22 -6.95
C ALA A 41 -14.60 11.13 -5.77
N ALA A 42 -14.37 10.56 -4.58
CA ALA A 42 -14.01 11.32 -3.39
C ALA A 42 -12.65 12.03 -3.54
N VAL A 43 -11.68 11.38 -4.18
CA VAL A 43 -10.37 11.99 -4.48
C VAL A 43 -10.51 13.10 -5.51
N ARG A 44 -11.25 12.86 -6.61
CA ARG A 44 -11.47 13.87 -7.66
C ARG A 44 -12.20 15.12 -7.14
N ASP A 45 -13.19 14.94 -6.27
CA ASP A 45 -13.95 16.04 -5.66
C ASP A 45 -13.20 16.71 -4.49
N SER A 46 -11.97 16.28 -4.21
CA SER A 46 -11.18 16.73 -3.06
C SER A 46 -11.92 16.60 -1.71
N ASN A 47 -12.78 15.58 -1.59
CA ASN A 47 -13.59 15.33 -0.39
C ASN A 47 -12.77 14.58 0.66
N LEU A 48 -11.94 15.31 1.40
CA LEU A 48 -11.05 14.78 2.44
C LEU A 48 -11.76 13.85 3.45
N MET A 49 -12.94 14.25 3.93
CA MET A 49 -13.68 13.45 4.92
C MET A 49 -14.25 12.17 4.30
N GLY A 50 -14.67 12.24 3.03
CA GLY A 50 -15.08 11.07 2.26
C GLY A 50 -13.92 10.08 2.09
N VAL A 51 -12.76 10.56 1.64
CA VAL A 51 -11.54 9.74 1.51
C VAL A 51 -11.21 9.07 2.85
N LYS A 52 -11.14 9.83 3.95
CA LYS A 52 -10.89 9.29 5.30
C LYS A 52 -11.85 8.16 5.67
N SER A 53 -13.15 8.39 5.52
CA SER A 53 -14.17 7.40 5.85
C SER A 53 -14.04 6.11 5.03
N ILE A 54 -13.67 6.24 3.75
CA ILE A 54 -13.47 5.11 2.84
C ILE A 54 -12.22 4.33 3.23
N LEU A 55 -11.09 5.02 3.45
CA LEU A 55 -9.84 4.38 3.88
C LEU A 55 -10.02 3.64 5.21
N HIS A 56 -10.73 4.24 6.15
CA HIS A 56 -11.03 3.60 7.43
C HIS A 56 -11.87 2.32 7.26
N SER A 57 -12.84 2.34 6.35
CA SER A 57 -13.66 1.16 6.03
C SER A 57 -12.83 0.03 5.43
N PHE A 58 -11.91 0.35 4.51
CA PHE A 58 -10.98 -0.63 3.95
C PHE A 58 -10.02 -1.19 5.00
N ASN A 59 -9.47 -0.34 5.85
CA ASN A 59 -8.58 -0.77 6.93
C ASN A 59 -9.28 -1.79 7.85
N ILE A 60 -10.52 -1.52 8.28
CA ILE A 60 -11.30 -2.47 9.10
C ILE A 60 -11.57 -3.79 8.36
N ALA A 61 -11.98 -3.72 7.09
CA ALA A 61 -12.39 -4.90 6.34
C ALA A 61 -11.22 -5.81 5.96
N LEU A 62 -10.04 -5.23 5.71
CA LEU A 62 -8.88 -5.92 5.12
C LEU A 62 -7.73 -6.12 6.11
N GLY A 63 -7.78 -5.49 7.29
CA GLY A 63 -6.74 -5.62 8.31
C GLY A 63 -5.40 -5.03 7.88
N LEU A 64 -5.41 -3.95 7.10
CA LEU A 64 -4.21 -3.32 6.56
C LEU A 64 -3.45 -2.55 7.64
N GLN A 65 -2.12 -2.63 7.63
CA GLN A 65 -1.31 -1.88 8.60
C GLN A 65 -1.15 -0.41 8.20
N HIS A 66 -1.22 -0.14 6.90
CA HIS A 66 -1.05 1.19 6.33
C HIS A 66 -1.93 1.37 5.08
N LEU A 67 -2.60 2.51 5.01
CA LEU A 67 -3.34 2.93 3.85
C LEU A 67 -3.25 4.45 3.70
N GLU A 68 -2.76 4.92 2.56
CA GLU A 68 -2.56 6.35 2.31
C GLU A 68 -2.91 6.72 0.87
N VAL A 69 -3.55 7.88 0.70
CA VAL A 69 -3.87 8.45 -0.61
C VAL A 69 -3.11 9.75 -0.78
N PHE A 70 -2.50 9.92 -1.95
CA PHE A 70 -1.85 11.14 -2.37
C PHE A 70 -2.62 11.78 -3.53
N ASP A 71 -2.61 13.11 -3.61
CA ASP A 71 -3.07 13.81 -4.81
C ASP A 71 -2.11 13.63 -6.00
N GLU A 72 -2.47 14.21 -7.14
CA GLU A 72 -1.65 14.23 -8.37
C GLU A 72 -0.26 14.86 -8.18
N ASN A 73 -0.06 15.70 -7.16
CA ASN A 73 1.20 16.35 -6.84
C ASN A 73 2.04 15.55 -5.83
N GLY A 74 1.56 14.39 -5.39
CA GLY A 74 2.22 13.56 -4.37
C GLY A 74 2.05 14.10 -2.95
N VAL A 75 1.14 15.04 -2.71
CA VAL A 75 0.80 15.52 -1.37
C VAL A 75 -0.17 14.54 -0.73
N SER A 76 0.13 14.11 0.50
CA SER A 76 -0.75 13.22 1.25
C SER A 76 -2.12 13.87 1.46
N PHE A 77 -3.14 13.23 0.91
CA PHE A 77 -4.54 13.61 1.05
C PHE A 77 -5.08 13.10 2.38
N SER A 78 -4.81 11.84 2.71
CA SER A 78 -5.22 11.20 3.97
C SER A 78 -4.50 9.89 4.21
N HIS A 79 -4.36 9.49 5.48
CA HIS A 79 -3.72 8.25 5.89
C HIS A 79 -4.47 7.57 7.07
N GLU A 80 -4.41 6.24 7.14
CA GLU A 80 -4.91 5.39 8.23
C GLU A 80 -3.82 4.39 8.65
N HIS A 81 -3.60 4.21 9.95
CA HIS A 81 -2.57 3.31 10.51
C HIS A 81 -3.08 2.58 11.76
N GLN A 82 -2.64 1.33 11.94
CA GLN A 82 -2.98 0.53 13.12
C GLN A 82 -1.92 0.54 14.25
N SER A 83 -0.71 1.09 14.04
CA SER A 83 0.33 1.12 15.09
C SER A 83 0.36 2.46 15.84
N GLU A 84 0.41 2.41 17.18
CA GLU A 84 0.43 3.58 18.08
C GLU A 84 1.70 4.45 17.98
N GLY A 85 2.68 4.02 17.18
CA GLY A 85 3.78 4.88 16.78
C GLY A 85 3.33 5.65 15.56
N ALA A 86 3.08 6.96 15.70
CA ALA A 86 2.94 7.84 14.57
C ALA A 86 4.02 7.47 13.54
N MET A 87 3.61 6.93 12.40
CA MET A 87 4.43 6.97 11.20
C MET A 87 4.54 8.47 10.88
N GLU A 88 5.43 9.16 11.59
CA GLU A 88 6.25 10.15 10.91
C GLU A 88 7.00 9.33 9.85
N MET A 89 6.33 9.08 8.72
CA MET A 89 6.99 9.03 7.43
C MET A 89 7.58 10.43 7.20
N ARG A 90 8.52 10.84 8.06
CA ARG A 90 9.63 11.72 7.70
C ARG A 90 10.54 10.96 6.76
N SER A 91 9.98 10.37 5.72
CA SER A 91 10.77 10.10 4.55
C SER A 91 10.79 11.41 3.80
N GLU A 92 11.84 12.18 4.02
CA GLU A 92 12.29 13.17 3.04
C GLU A 92 12.50 12.50 1.65
N HIS A 93 12.40 11.16 1.52
CA HIS A 93 12.63 10.36 0.31
C HIS A 93 11.75 9.08 0.10
N GLY A 94 10.47 9.00 0.49
CA GLY A 94 9.80 7.67 0.61
C GLY A 94 8.82 7.19 -0.45
N MET A 95 7.73 7.92 -0.64
CA MET A 95 6.56 7.46 -1.40
C MET A 95 5.95 8.55 -2.30
N ALA A 96 5.96 9.81 -1.87
CA ALA A 96 5.46 10.95 -2.67
C ALA A 96 6.02 11.02 -4.11
N PRO A 97 7.32 10.78 -4.38
CA PRO A 97 7.83 10.78 -5.75
C PRO A 97 7.33 9.60 -6.59
N ILE A 98 7.00 8.46 -5.96
CA ILE A 98 6.53 7.24 -6.62
C ILE A 98 5.02 7.35 -6.88
N ALA A 99 4.30 7.86 -5.89
CA ALA A 99 2.90 8.26 -5.94
C ALA A 99 2.62 9.22 -7.12
N ALA A 100 3.46 10.24 -7.30
CA ALA A 100 3.32 11.22 -8.39
C ALA A 100 3.72 10.68 -9.78
N ALA A 101 4.36 9.51 -9.87
CA ALA A 101 4.97 9.05 -11.12
C ALA A 101 4.02 8.22 -12.02
N ASN A 102 2.75 8.03 -11.65
CA ASN A 102 1.82 7.12 -12.36
C ASN A 102 2.38 5.69 -12.52
N ILE A 103 3.03 5.19 -11.47
CA ILE A 103 3.71 3.89 -11.46
C ILE A 103 2.90 2.90 -10.62
N GLU A 104 2.78 1.68 -11.12
CA GLU A 104 2.37 0.51 -10.34
C GLU A 104 3.64 -0.21 -9.86
N ILE A 105 3.82 -0.29 -8.53
CA ILE A 105 5.00 -0.94 -7.94
C ILE A 105 4.66 -1.53 -6.59
N THR A 106 5.24 -2.68 -6.28
CA THR A 106 5.29 -3.22 -4.92
C THR A 106 6.75 -3.28 -4.50
N LYS A 107 7.06 -2.72 -3.32
CA LYS A 107 8.43 -2.64 -2.83
C LYS A 107 8.50 -2.75 -1.32
N LEU A 108 9.59 -3.34 -0.85
CA LEU A 108 9.95 -3.29 0.56
C LEU A 108 10.52 -1.90 0.88
N THR A 109 9.93 -1.22 1.86
CA THR A 109 10.37 0.10 2.32
C THR A 109 10.70 0.06 3.80
N GLN A 110 11.78 0.75 4.18
CA GLN A 110 12.16 0.87 5.58
C GLN A 110 11.46 2.08 6.21
N ILE A 111 10.86 1.88 7.39
CA ILE A 111 10.31 2.94 8.23
C ILE A 111 10.87 2.84 9.66
N LEU A 112 10.57 3.81 10.52
CA LEU A 112 11.06 3.86 11.91
C LEU A 112 10.71 2.61 12.76
N GLY A 113 9.75 1.80 12.32
CA GLY A 113 9.33 0.55 12.97
C GLY A 113 9.80 -0.76 12.32
N GLY A 114 10.54 -0.72 11.20
CA GLY A 114 11.00 -1.92 10.50
C GLY A 114 10.85 -1.86 8.98
N TRP A 115 10.74 -3.02 8.35
CA TRP A 115 10.50 -3.16 6.91
C TRP A 115 9.03 -3.43 6.64
N PHE A 116 8.45 -2.71 5.69
CA PHE A 116 7.07 -2.82 5.28
C PHE A 116 7.00 -3.10 3.79
N LEU A 117 6.18 -4.07 3.39
CA LEU A 117 5.88 -4.25 1.98
C LEU A 117 4.77 -3.27 1.62
N VAL A 118 5.02 -2.41 0.64
CA VAL A 118 4.07 -1.37 0.22
C VAL A 118 3.82 -1.48 -1.27
N SER A 119 2.54 -1.54 -1.62
CA SER A 119 2.05 -1.54 -2.99
C SER A 119 1.47 -0.17 -3.33
N VAL A 120 1.95 0.43 -4.42
CA VAL A 120 1.50 1.72 -4.94
C VAL A 120 0.74 1.50 -6.22
N ARG A 121 -0.44 2.13 -6.32
CA ARG A 121 -1.27 2.11 -7.53
C ARG A 121 -1.70 3.53 -7.90
N PRO A 122 -1.71 3.88 -9.19
CA PRO A 122 -2.25 5.15 -9.63
C PRO A 122 -3.77 5.14 -9.48
N LEU A 123 -4.33 6.26 -9.04
CA LEU A 123 -5.76 6.50 -9.06
C LEU A 123 -6.11 7.18 -10.37
N LYS A 124 -6.91 6.51 -11.21
CA LYS A 124 -7.29 7.01 -12.53
C LYS A 124 -8.81 7.07 -12.65
N GLN A 125 -9.31 8.19 -13.13
CA GLN A 125 -10.71 8.35 -13.50
C GLN A 125 -10.79 8.85 -14.94
N ASP A 126 -11.49 8.10 -15.80
CA ASP A 126 -11.60 8.40 -17.25
C ASP A 126 -10.23 8.50 -17.97
N GLY A 127 -9.22 7.78 -17.47
CA GLY A 127 -7.86 7.77 -18.01
C GLY A 127 -6.95 8.90 -17.50
N GLU A 128 -7.50 9.83 -16.72
CA GLU A 128 -6.76 10.92 -16.08
C GLU A 128 -6.24 10.48 -14.72
N LEU A 129 -4.96 10.76 -14.44
CA LEU A 129 -4.36 10.54 -13.11
C LEU A 129 -4.91 11.59 -12.15
N ILE A 130 -5.59 11.15 -11.09
CA ILE A 130 -6.13 12.04 -10.05
C ILE A 130 -5.35 11.93 -8.73
N GLY A 131 -4.43 10.97 -8.63
CA GLY A 131 -3.62 10.72 -7.46
C GLY A 131 -3.04 9.33 -7.43
N SER A 132 -2.70 8.85 -6.24
CA SER A 132 -2.22 7.49 -6.03
C SER A 132 -2.59 6.96 -4.67
N LEU A 133 -2.57 5.63 -4.56
CA LEU A 133 -2.84 4.87 -3.36
C LEU A 133 -1.58 4.11 -2.95
N ALA A 134 -1.20 4.18 -1.67
CA ALA A 134 -0.23 3.30 -1.05
C ALA A 134 -0.92 2.39 -0.03
N VAL A 135 -0.71 1.09 -0.17
CA VAL A 135 -1.24 0.05 0.73
C VAL A 135 -0.06 -0.71 1.32
N GLY A 136 0.02 -0.81 2.64
CA GLY A 136 1.07 -1.52 3.35
C GLY A 136 0.55 -2.54 4.35
N SER A 137 1.27 -3.66 4.45
CA SER A 137 1.05 -4.73 5.42
C SER A 137 2.35 -5.26 5.99
#